data_AF-A0A7L4ENA2-F1
#
_entry.id   AF-A0A7L4ENA2-F1
#
_cell.length_a   1.000
_cell.length_b   1.000
_cell.length_c   1.000
_cell.angle_alpha   90.00
_cell.angle_beta   90.00
_cell.angle_gamma   90.00
#
_symmetry.space_group_name_H-M   'P 1'
#
loop_
_entity.id
_entity.type
_entity.pdbx_description
1 polymer ?
#
loop_
_entity_poly.entity_id
_entity_poly.type
_entity_poly.pdbx_seq_one_letter_code
_entity_poly.pdbx_strand_id
1 'polypeptide(L)'
;PKGCHGGSPHRDEDGTAIFAMSDQKDVALEVQVTNEPSDPLDPQKDGDDAHQALLVATFPPELPYAALRPDEAGGLGVLCLANQNGSRVECELGNPLKRGAQVRFFLILSTSGISIHTTDLAVELELSTTSEQPGLGPVVARARVVIELPLAVTGVAMPPRLFFGGQVLGESAVKRESQVGSAVRFEVTVSQRGPVLKTPGSAALTVQWPLELPNGKWLLYPLSLELGTPPVPCSPPANPLRLTMVRFGGGPGGPGGL
;
A
#
# COMPACT_ATOMS: atom_id res chain seq x y z
N PRO A 1 8.28 23.24 -15.15
CA PRO A 1 9.28 22.14 -15.23
C PRO A 1 9.31 21.33 -13.92
N LYS A 2 8.43 20.33 -13.79
CA LYS A 2 8.51 19.35 -12.70
C LYS A 2 9.12 18.08 -13.28
N GLY A 3 10.33 17.76 -12.81
CA GLY A 3 11.12 16.64 -13.29
C GLY A 3 10.50 15.30 -12.89
N CYS A 4 10.39 14.39 -13.86
CA CYS A 4 10.16 12.98 -13.61
C CYS A 4 11.48 12.37 -13.12
N HIS A 5 11.57 12.03 -11.85
CA HIS A 5 12.64 11.17 -11.36
C HIS A 5 12.32 9.73 -11.81
N GLY A 6 13.04 9.24 -12.81
CA GLY A 6 13.15 7.81 -13.07
C GLY A 6 13.92 7.18 -11.93
N GLY A 7 13.20 6.57 -10.99
CA GLY A 7 13.80 5.79 -9.93
C GLY A 7 14.35 4.49 -10.51
N SER A 8 15.67 4.30 -10.43
CA SER A 8 16.26 2.96 -10.49
C SER A 8 15.59 2.08 -9.44
N PRO A 9 15.40 0.76 -9.67
CA PRO A 9 14.81 -0.10 -8.66
C PRO A 9 15.67 -0.02 -7.39
N HIS A 10 15.09 0.49 -6.30
CA HIS A 10 15.72 0.41 -4.99
C HIS A 10 15.92 -1.08 -4.69
N ARG A 11 17.15 -1.49 -4.38
CA ARG A 11 17.43 -2.88 -3.99
C ARG A 11 17.55 -2.94 -2.48
N ASP A 12 16.97 -3.98 -1.89
CA ASP A 12 17.11 -4.29 -0.47
C ASP A 12 18.53 -4.77 -0.14
N GLU A 13 18.85 -4.95 1.14
CA GLU A 13 20.17 -5.45 1.60
C GLU A 13 20.52 -6.83 0.99
N ASP A 14 19.51 -7.63 0.66
CA ASP A 14 19.62 -8.94 -0.01
C ASP A 14 19.66 -8.86 -1.55
N GLY A 15 19.65 -7.66 -2.13
CA GLY A 15 19.65 -7.44 -3.58
C GLY A 15 18.28 -7.60 -4.28
N THR A 16 17.22 -7.89 -3.53
CA THR A 16 15.84 -7.98 -4.05
C THR A 16 15.32 -6.60 -4.46
N ALA A 17 14.66 -6.50 -5.62
CA ALA A 17 14.07 -5.24 -6.04
C ALA A 17 12.92 -4.82 -5.10
N ILE A 18 12.91 -3.57 -4.69
CA ILE A 18 11.83 -2.93 -3.91
C ILE A 18 10.98 -2.12 -4.88
N PHE A 19 9.70 -2.46 -4.92
CA PHE A 19 8.67 -1.74 -5.62
C PHE A 19 7.93 -0.85 -4.62
N ALA A 20 8.32 0.41 -4.54
CA ALA A 20 7.59 1.42 -3.77
C ALA A 20 6.36 1.85 -4.57
N MET A 21 5.17 1.48 -4.10
CA MET A 21 3.93 1.86 -4.75
C MET A 21 3.71 3.37 -4.64
N SER A 22 3.77 4.04 -5.78
CA SER A 22 3.45 5.46 -5.95
C SER A 22 2.09 5.61 -6.67
N ASP A 23 1.78 6.80 -7.17
CA ASP A 23 0.65 7.07 -8.06
C ASP A 23 0.85 6.57 -9.50
N GLN A 24 1.94 5.84 -9.76
CA GLN A 24 2.27 5.28 -11.07
C GLN A 24 1.32 4.12 -11.44
N LYS A 25 0.71 4.24 -12.62
CA LYS A 25 -0.26 3.28 -13.15
C LYS A 25 0.38 2.02 -13.73
N ASP A 26 1.64 2.11 -14.14
CA ASP A 26 2.36 1.06 -14.85
C ASP A 26 3.80 0.96 -14.35
N VAL A 27 4.38 -0.24 -14.45
CA VAL A 27 5.80 -0.54 -14.19
C VAL A 27 6.42 -1.21 -15.41
N ALA A 28 7.70 -0.97 -15.66
CA ALA A 28 8.43 -1.58 -16.76
C ALA A 28 9.34 -2.71 -16.24
N LEU A 29 9.20 -3.91 -16.82
CA LEU A 29 10.15 -5.01 -16.65
C LEU A 29 11.10 -5.01 -17.85
N GLU A 30 12.36 -4.71 -17.61
CA GLU A 30 13.42 -4.86 -18.60
C GLU A 30 13.72 -6.34 -18.81
N VAL A 31 13.70 -6.77 -20.08
CA VAL A 31 14.03 -8.13 -20.47
C VAL A 31 15.18 -8.06 -21.48
N GLN A 32 16.25 -8.79 -21.18
CA GLN A 32 17.39 -8.98 -22.04
C GLN A 32 17.58 -10.47 -22.31
N VAL A 33 17.49 -10.86 -23.58
CA VAL A 33 17.71 -12.22 -24.03
C VAL A 33 18.95 -12.25 -24.91
N THR A 34 19.83 -13.22 -24.70
CA THR A 34 21.09 -13.38 -25.41
C THR A 34 21.18 -14.77 -26.02
N ASN A 35 21.63 -14.86 -27.27
CA ASN A 35 22.06 -16.11 -27.89
C ASN A 35 23.58 -16.14 -28.01
N GLU A 36 24.26 -15.96 -26.88
CA GLU A 36 25.72 -16.01 -26.80
C GLU A 36 26.18 -17.42 -26.44
N PRO A 37 27.39 -17.83 -26.85
CA PRO A 37 27.99 -19.06 -26.35
C PRO A 37 28.11 -19.01 -24.83
N SER A 38 27.85 -20.13 -24.15
CA SER A 38 27.92 -20.20 -22.69
C SER A 38 29.36 -20.01 -22.18
N ASP A 39 30.35 -20.43 -22.98
CA ASP A 39 31.78 -20.21 -22.71
C ASP A 39 32.42 -19.39 -23.84
N PRO A 40 32.81 -18.12 -23.59
CA PRO A 40 33.50 -17.29 -24.57
C PRO A 40 34.85 -17.86 -25.05
N LEU A 41 35.47 -18.74 -24.26
CA LEU A 41 36.76 -19.38 -24.59
C LEU A 41 36.59 -20.63 -25.48
N ASP A 42 35.38 -21.21 -25.51
CA ASP A 42 35.02 -22.33 -26.38
C ASP A 42 33.69 -22.07 -27.12
N PRO A 43 33.62 -21.03 -27.98
CA PRO A 43 32.38 -20.57 -28.58
C PRO A 43 31.78 -21.53 -29.60
N GLN A 44 32.49 -22.61 -29.96
CA GLN A 44 32.01 -23.63 -30.90
C GLN A 44 31.20 -24.73 -30.22
N LYS A 45 31.21 -24.78 -28.88
CA LYS A 45 30.50 -25.80 -28.11
C LYS A 45 28.98 -25.60 -28.11
N ASP A 46 28.52 -24.36 -28.15
CA ASP A 46 27.11 -23.97 -28.15
C ASP A 46 26.91 -22.56 -28.77
N GLY A 47 25.71 -21.99 -28.61
CA GLY A 47 25.38 -20.64 -29.09
C GLY A 47 25.09 -20.56 -30.59
N ASP A 48 24.72 -21.67 -31.24
CA ASP A 48 24.25 -21.68 -32.62
C ASP A 48 22.94 -20.90 -32.80
N ASP A 49 22.55 -20.69 -34.05
CA ASP A 49 21.26 -20.08 -34.39
C ASP A 49 20.09 -20.83 -33.71
N ALA A 50 19.26 -20.10 -32.96
CA ALA A 50 18.10 -20.67 -32.27
C ALA A 50 16.84 -20.53 -33.13
N HIS A 51 16.26 -21.64 -33.59
CA HIS A 51 15.08 -21.64 -34.44
C HIS A 51 13.80 -21.42 -33.62
N GLN A 52 12.88 -20.61 -34.17
CA GLN A 52 11.59 -20.30 -33.54
C GLN A 52 11.77 -19.88 -32.06
N ALA A 53 12.68 -18.95 -31.80
CA ALA A 53 12.99 -18.48 -30.45
C ALA A 53 11.84 -17.63 -29.90
N LEU A 54 11.32 -18.03 -28.75
CA LEU A 54 10.18 -17.45 -28.06
C LEU A 54 10.53 -17.16 -26.61
N LEU A 55 9.94 -16.11 -26.06
CA LEU A 55 9.85 -15.89 -24.62
C LEU A 55 8.39 -15.98 -24.20
N VAL A 56 8.12 -16.82 -23.22
CA VAL A 56 6.83 -16.88 -22.52
C VAL A 56 7.00 -16.19 -21.18
N ALA A 57 6.23 -15.13 -20.94
CA ALA A 57 6.18 -14.49 -19.62
C ALA A 57 4.81 -14.68 -18.99
N THR A 58 4.80 -15.16 -17.74
CA THR A 58 3.60 -15.36 -16.92
C THR A 58 3.59 -14.34 -15.79
N PHE A 59 2.49 -13.60 -15.66
CA PHE A 59 2.34 -12.51 -14.71
C PHE A 59 1.34 -12.84 -13.61
N PRO A 60 1.58 -12.35 -12.39
CA PRO A 60 0.63 -12.49 -11.31
C PRO A 60 -0.58 -11.55 -11.56
N PRO A 61 -1.77 -11.84 -11.01
CA PRO A 61 -2.98 -11.05 -11.25
C PRO A 61 -2.85 -9.58 -10.80
N GLU A 62 -1.87 -9.27 -9.95
CA GLU A 62 -1.55 -7.92 -9.50
C GLU A 62 -0.88 -7.07 -10.60
N LEU A 63 -0.19 -7.70 -11.57
CA LEU A 63 0.61 -7.05 -12.63
C LEU A 63 0.22 -7.52 -14.05
N PRO A 64 -1.04 -7.35 -14.50
CA PRO A 64 -1.42 -7.74 -15.84
C PRO A 64 -0.62 -6.98 -16.91
N TYR A 65 -0.25 -7.68 -17.98
CA TYR A 65 0.43 -7.09 -19.13
C TYR A 65 -0.40 -5.97 -19.77
N ALA A 66 0.25 -4.85 -20.06
CA ALA A 66 -0.37 -3.66 -20.66
C ALA A 66 0.18 -3.35 -22.05
N ALA A 67 1.50 -3.37 -22.23
CA ALA A 67 2.13 -3.01 -23.51
C ALA A 67 3.57 -3.54 -23.66
N LEU A 68 4.05 -3.56 -24.89
CA LEU A 68 5.45 -3.78 -25.23
C LEU A 68 6.10 -2.43 -25.57
N ARG A 69 7.28 -2.16 -25.00
CA ARG A 69 8.15 -1.09 -25.52
C ARG A 69 9.47 -1.69 -26.01
N PRO A 70 9.73 -1.64 -27.32
CA PRO A 70 11.02 -2.06 -27.85
C PRO A 70 12.11 -1.07 -27.41
N ASP A 71 13.33 -1.56 -27.29
CA ASP A 71 14.49 -0.71 -27.13
C ASP A 71 14.89 -0.07 -28.47
N GLU A 72 15.07 1.25 -28.50
CA GLU A 72 15.35 2.00 -29.74
C GLU A 72 16.69 1.62 -30.40
N ALA A 73 17.61 1.01 -29.65
CA ALA A 73 18.96 0.64 -30.12
C ALA A 73 19.11 -0.83 -30.57
N GLY A 74 18.13 -1.71 -30.31
CA GLY A 74 18.30 -3.16 -30.57
C GLY A 74 17.03 -4.02 -30.57
N GLY A 75 15.85 -3.43 -30.37
CA GLY A 75 14.58 -4.15 -30.25
C GLY A 75 13.70 -4.16 -31.52
N LEU A 76 14.24 -3.83 -32.69
CA LEU A 76 13.49 -3.89 -33.95
C LEU A 76 13.13 -5.34 -34.29
N GLY A 77 11.89 -5.75 -33.97
CA GLY A 77 11.30 -7.00 -34.46
C GLY A 77 10.61 -7.88 -33.43
N VAL A 78 10.63 -7.55 -32.14
CA VAL A 78 9.92 -8.36 -31.12
C VAL A 78 8.41 -8.14 -31.25
N LEU A 79 7.67 -9.22 -31.49
CA LEU A 79 6.22 -9.23 -31.50
C LEU A 79 5.71 -10.02 -30.30
N CYS A 80 4.91 -9.38 -29.45
CA CYS A 80 4.33 -10.01 -28.27
C CYS A 80 2.82 -10.14 -28.39
N LEU A 81 2.29 -11.35 -28.14
CA LEU A 81 0.86 -11.65 -28.12
C LEU A 81 0.46 -12.05 -26.69
N ALA A 82 -0.42 -11.26 -26.09
CA ALA A 82 -0.94 -11.53 -24.76
C ALA A 82 -2.29 -12.24 -24.83
N ASN A 83 -2.56 -13.06 -23.82
CA ASN A 83 -3.89 -13.62 -23.62
C ASN A 83 -4.89 -12.53 -23.14
N GLN A 84 -6.19 -12.86 -23.15
CA GLN A 84 -7.26 -11.88 -22.90
C GLN A 84 -7.18 -11.16 -21.55
N ASN A 85 -6.67 -11.82 -20.51
CA ASN A 85 -6.55 -11.26 -19.16
C ASN A 85 -5.15 -10.67 -18.87
N GLY A 86 -4.23 -10.69 -19.85
CA GLY A 86 -2.87 -10.18 -19.69
C GLY A 86 -2.01 -10.96 -18.67
N SER A 87 -2.41 -12.18 -18.29
CA SER A 87 -1.65 -13.01 -17.33
C SER A 87 -0.53 -13.80 -17.99
N ARG A 88 -0.52 -13.89 -19.33
CA ARG A 88 0.52 -14.59 -20.09
C ARG A 88 0.75 -13.89 -21.42
N VAL A 89 2.01 -13.68 -21.77
CA VAL A 89 2.43 -13.12 -23.05
C VAL A 89 3.47 -14.03 -23.70
N GLU A 90 3.35 -14.21 -25.01
CA GLU A 90 4.32 -14.90 -25.84
C GLU A 90 4.98 -13.88 -26.78
N CYS A 91 6.30 -13.79 -26.72
CA CYS A 91 7.09 -12.84 -27.50
C CYS A 91 8.00 -13.58 -28.48
N GLU A 92 7.85 -13.28 -29.77
CA GLU A 92 8.71 -13.77 -30.84
C GLU A 92 10.04 -13.01 -30.83
N LEU A 93 11.14 -13.73 -30.61
CA LEU A 93 12.48 -13.17 -30.52
C LEU A 93 13.25 -13.28 -31.84
N GLY A 94 12.91 -14.27 -32.67
CA GLY A 94 13.50 -14.45 -34.00
C GLY A 94 13.36 -15.88 -34.53
N ASN A 95 13.40 -16.02 -35.85
CA ASN A 95 13.41 -17.33 -36.51
C ASN A 95 14.37 -17.37 -37.72
N PRO A 96 15.64 -17.75 -37.52
CA PRO A 96 16.29 -18.00 -36.23
C PRO A 96 16.70 -16.70 -35.51
N LEU A 97 16.79 -16.76 -34.19
CA LEU A 97 17.57 -15.81 -33.40
C LEU A 97 19.05 -16.13 -33.61
N LYS A 98 19.78 -15.20 -34.23
CA LYS A 98 21.17 -15.42 -34.67
C LYS A 98 22.14 -15.63 -33.52
N ARG A 99 23.19 -16.43 -33.76
CA ARG A 99 24.37 -16.52 -32.88
C ARG A 99 24.91 -15.13 -32.55
N GLY A 100 25.19 -14.89 -31.28
CA GLY A 100 25.68 -13.60 -30.75
C GLY A 100 24.63 -12.49 -30.71
N ALA A 101 23.37 -12.78 -31.02
CA ALA A 101 22.31 -11.77 -30.94
C ALA A 101 21.98 -11.45 -29.49
N GLN A 102 21.72 -10.17 -29.23
CA GLN A 102 21.14 -9.67 -28.00
C GLN A 102 19.86 -8.92 -28.31
N VAL A 103 18.77 -9.27 -27.62
CA VAL A 103 17.46 -8.66 -27.80
C VAL A 103 17.04 -8.04 -26.48
N ARG A 104 16.76 -6.74 -26.50
CA ARG A 104 16.35 -5.97 -25.32
C ARG A 104 15.01 -5.28 -25.57
N PHE A 105 14.11 -5.41 -24.62
CA PHE A 105 12.79 -4.77 -24.65
C PHE A 105 12.21 -4.65 -23.24
N PHE A 106 11.10 -3.92 -23.13
CA PHE A 106 10.42 -3.68 -21.87
C PHE A 106 8.98 -4.17 -21.97
N LEU A 107 8.60 -5.01 -21.00
CA LEU A 107 7.22 -5.39 -20.78
C LEU A 107 6.61 -4.40 -19.80
N ILE A 108 5.59 -3.67 -20.25
CA ILE A 108 4.84 -2.71 -19.43
C ILE A 108 3.71 -3.46 -18.75
N LEU A 109 3.70 -3.41 -17.42
CA LEU A 109 2.76 -4.12 -16.56
C LEU A 109 1.91 -3.09 -15.81
N SER A 110 0.59 -3.25 -15.86
CA SER A 110 -0.34 -2.39 -15.14
C SER A 110 -0.29 -2.71 -13.65
N THR A 111 -0.22 -1.69 -12.79
CA THR A 111 -0.24 -1.85 -11.32
C THR A 111 -1.66 -1.92 -10.76
N SER A 112 -2.66 -2.05 -11.63
CA SER A 112 -4.08 -1.98 -11.28
C SER A 112 -4.56 -3.05 -10.30
N GLY A 113 -3.90 -4.21 -10.26
CA GLY A 113 -4.27 -5.34 -9.41
C GLY A 113 -3.58 -5.33 -8.04
N ILE A 114 -2.60 -4.45 -7.80
CA ILE A 114 -1.90 -4.37 -6.52
C ILE A 114 -2.83 -3.83 -5.43
N SER A 115 -2.81 -4.47 -4.27
CA SER A 115 -3.61 -4.10 -3.09
C SER A 115 -2.72 -3.84 -1.86
N ILE A 116 -3.31 -3.32 -0.78
CA ILE A 116 -2.59 -3.16 0.51
C ILE A 116 -2.08 -4.47 1.12
N HIS A 117 -2.58 -5.61 0.63
CA HIS A 117 -2.18 -6.94 1.09
C HIS A 117 -1.08 -7.56 0.23
N THR A 118 -0.74 -6.93 -0.90
CA THR A 118 0.30 -7.41 -1.80
C THR A 118 1.67 -7.08 -1.20
N THR A 119 2.44 -8.11 -0.86
CA THR A 119 3.79 -7.97 -0.28
C THR A 119 4.89 -8.31 -1.27
N ASP A 120 4.62 -9.18 -2.23
CA ASP A 120 5.61 -9.72 -3.16
C ASP A 120 4.98 -9.90 -4.55
N LEU A 121 5.79 -9.66 -5.56
CA LEU A 121 5.45 -9.85 -6.97
C LEU A 121 6.47 -10.79 -7.58
N ALA A 122 6.00 -11.74 -8.39
CA ALA A 122 6.86 -12.70 -9.07
C ALA A 122 6.38 -12.85 -10.52
N VAL A 123 7.26 -12.53 -11.46
CA VAL A 123 7.05 -12.74 -12.89
C VAL A 123 7.94 -13.88 -13.35
N GLU A 124 7.35 -14.88 -13.99
CA GLU A 124 8.08 -16.03 -14.51
C GLU A 124 8.35 -15.83 -16.01
N LEU A 125 9.59 -16.06 -16.41
CA LEU A 125 10.11 -15.86 -17.76
C LEU A 125 10.71 -17.19 -18.23
N GLU A 126 10.12 -17.78 -19.26
CA GLU A 126 10.54 -19.06 -19.83
C GLU A 126 10.90 -18.89 -21.30
N LEU A 127 12.13 -19.23 -21.67
CA LEU A 127 12.54 -19.26 -23.07
C LEU A 127 12.07 -20.58 -23.71
N SER A 128 11.82 -20.56 -25.02
CA SER A 128 11.47 -21.74 -25.80
C SER A 128 12.03 -21.64 -27.21
N THR A 129 12.48 -22.76 -27.78
CA THR A 129 13.04 -22.86 -29.13
C THR A 129 12.87 -24.28 -29.65
N THR A 130 12.90 -24.47 -30.97
CA THR A 130 12.93 -25.82 -31.58
C THR A 130 14.35 -26.36 -31.77
N SER A 131 15.38 -25.55 -31.51
CA SER A 131 16.77 -26.01 -31.43
C SER A 131 17.02 -26.83 -30.15
N GLU A 132 18.00 -27.73 -30.17
CA GLU A 132 18.39 -28.49 -28.97
C GLU A 132 19.07 -27.58 -27.94
N GLN A 133 18.48 -27.42 -26.76
CA GLN A 133 19.08 -26.65 -25.68
C GLN A 133 18.86 -27.34 -24.31
N PRO A 134 19.88 -28.01 -23.76
CA PRO A 134 19.75 -28.67 -22.46
C PRO A 134 19.69 -27.63 -21.33
N GLY A 135 18.75 -27.80 -20.39
CA GLY A 135 18.73 -27.00 -19.16
C GLY A 135 18.11 -25.61 -19.27
N LEU A 136 17.25 -25.38 -20.29
CA LEU A 136 16.47 -24.15 -20.40
C LEU A 136 15.39 -24.13 -19.30
N GLY A 137 15.69 -23.50 -18.17
CA GLY A 137 14.79 -23.36 -17.02
C GLY A 137 14.14 -21.98 -16.95
N PRO A 138 12.98 -21.85 -16.28
CA PRO A 138 12.33 -20.56 -16.08
C PRO A 138 13.14 -19.68 -15.12
N VAL A 139 13.15 -18.38 -15.39
CA VAL A 139 13.74 -17.33 -14.54
C VAL A 139 12.61 -16.57 -13.88
N VAL A 140 12.69 -16.37 -12.56
CA VAL A 140 11.68 -15.62 -11.80
C VAL A 140 12.21 -14.27 -11.38
N ALA A 141 11.63 -13.20 -11.92
CA ALA A 141 11.88 -11.83 -11.47
C ALA A 141 11.00 -11.53 -10.25
N ARG A 142 11.61 -11.29 -9.09
CA ARG A 142 10.90 -11.00 -7.83
C ARG A 142 11.06 -9.54 -7.40
N ALA A 143 9.99 -8.96 -6.87
CA ALA A 143 10.02 -7.65 -6.25
C ALA A 143 9.19 -7.62 -4.96
N ARG A 144 9.74 -7.03 -3.90
CA ARG A 144 9.00 -6.74 -2.66
C ARG A 144 8.21 -5.45 -2.83
N VAL A 145 6.94 -5.46 -2.43
CA VAL A 145 6.05 -4.31 -2.53
C VAL A 145 6.04 -3.55 -1.21
N VAL A 146 6.33 -2.25 -1.28
CA VAL A 146 6.26 -1.33 -0.15
C VAL A 146 5.21 -0.28 -0.45
N ILE A 147 4.20 -0.17 0.40
CA ILE A 147 3.11 0.81 0.27
C ILE A 147 3.25 1.82 1.40
N GLU A 148 3.55 3.06 1.05
CA GLU A 148 3.61 4.15 2.01
C GLU A 148 2.25 4.84 2.11
N LEU A 149 1.65 4.83 3.31
CA LEU A 149 0.38 5.49 3.59
C LEU A 149 0.61 6.67 4.54
N PRO A 150 0.70 7.92 4.03
CA PRO A 150 0.91 9.06 4.90
C PRO A 150 -0.40 9.43 5.60
N LEU A 151 -0.51 9.07 6.87
CA LEU A 151 -1.62 9.45 7.74
C LEU A 151 -1.29 10.73 8.52
N ALA A 152 -2.31 11.55 8.78
CA ALA A 152 -2.21 12.72 9.63
C ALA A 152 -3.32 12.70 10.68
N VAL A 153 -2.93 12.98 11.93
CA VAL A 153 -3.82 13.05 13.08
C VAL A 153 -3.89 14.48 13.57
N THR A 154 -5.10 15.00 13.75
CA THR A 154 -5.35 16.33 14.32
C THR A 154 -6.32 16.21 15.48
N GLY A 155 -6.09 16.99 16.55
CA GLY A 155 -6.95 16.99 17.73
C GLY A 155 -7.35 18.41 18.14
N VAL A 156 -8.61 18.60 18.52
CA VAL A 156 -9.16 19.88 19.01
C VAL A 156 -9.91 19.65 20.32
N ALA A 157 -9.72 20.55 21.29
CA ALA A 157 -10.44 20.55 22.57
C ALA A 157 -11.43 21.72 22.64
N MET A 158 -12.65 21.44 23.10
CA MET A 158 -13.74 22.41 23.21
C MET A 158 -14.41 22.33 24.60
N PRO A 159 -14.32 23.38 25.44
CA PRO A 159 -13.50 24.59 25.24
C PRO A 159 -11.99 24.28 25.37
N PRO A 160 -11.10 25.08 24.76
CA PRO A 160 -9.65 24.86 24.82
C PRO A 160 -9.04 25.25 26.17
N ARG A 161 -9.78 25.99 27.00
CA ARG A 161 -9.40 26.37 28.36
C ARG A 161 -10.59 26.18 29.28
N LEU A 162 -10.33 25.66 30.46
CA LEU A 162 -11.32 25.47 31.51
C LEU A 162 -10.68 25.81 32.85
N PHE A 163 -11.50 26.30 33.77
CA PHE A 163 -11.08 26.51 35.15
C PHE A 163 -11.41 25.26 35.95
N PHE A 164 -10.43 24.76 36.71
CA PHE A 164 -10.65 23.63 37.61
C PHE A 164 -11.02 24.18 39.00
N GLY A 165 -12.05 23.61 39.62
CA GLY A 165 -12.56 24.02 40.92
C GLY A 165 -13.88 23.32 41.27
N GLY A 166 -14.35 23.48 42.51
CA GLY A 166 -15.58 22.85 42.98
C GLY A 166 -15.42 22.20 44.37
N GLN A 167 -16.50 21.59 44.85
CA GLN A 167 -16.47 20.84 46.10
C GLN A 167 -15.74 19.52 45.91
N VAL A 168 -14.74 19.24 46.75
CA VAL A 168 -14.01 17.97 46.72
C VAL A 168 -14.94 16.84 47.15
N LEU A 169 -15.25 15.95 46.22
CA LEU A 169 -16.03 14.73 46.45
C LEU A 169 -15.13 13.51 46.25
N GLY A 170 -15.22 12.53 47.14
CA GLY A 170 -14.57 11.25 46.95
C GLY A 170 -15.27 10.43 45.85
N GLU A 171 -14.53 9.55 45.19
CA GLU A 171 -15.01 8.71 44.08
C GLU A 171 -16.37 8.05 44.36
N SER A 172 -16.51 7.39 45.53
CA SER A 172 -17.73 6.67 45.91
C SER A 172 -18.97 7.56 46.11
N ALA A 173 -18.77 8.87 46.26
CA ALA A 173 -19.84 9.86 46.40
C ALA A 173 -20.28 10.48 45.07
N VAL A 174 -19.51 10.28 43.98
CA VAL A 174 -19.82 10.80 42.65
C VAL A 174 -20.87 9.92 41.99
N LYS A 175 -22.04 10.48 41.68
CA LYS A 175 -23.17 9.76 41.04
C LYS A 175 -23.58 10.37 39.70
N ARG A 176 -23.29 11.65 39.49
CA ARG A 176 -23.69 12.41 38.30
C ARG A 176 -22.48 13.08 37.66
N GLU A 177 -22.53 13.22 36.34
CA GLU A 177 -21.54 13.97 35.54
C GLU A 177 -21.24 15.37 36.11
N SER A 178 -22.29 16.12 36.50
CA SER A 178 -22.15 17.48 37.00
C SER A 178 -21.37 17.60 38.31
N GLN A 179 -21.16 16.49 39.03
CA GLN A 179 -20.38 16.44 40.26
C GLN A 179 -18.88 16.23 39.98
N VAL A 180 -18.49 15.90 38.75
CA VAL A 180 -17.09 15.73 38.35
C VAL A 180 -16.45 17.08 38.01
N GLY A 181 -17.14 17.92 37.23
CA GLY A 181 -16.64 19.23 36.82
C GLY A 181 -17.22 19.71 35.50
N SER A 182 -16.55 20.69 34.88
CA SER A 182 -16.92 21.21 33.57
C SER A 182 -16.64 20.21 32.45
N ALA A 183 -17.60 20.02 31.55
CA ALA A 183 -17.44 19.16 30.40
C ALA A 183 -16.43 19.73 29.39
N VAL A 184 -15.61 18.85 28.81
CA VAL A 184 -14.69 19.15 27.71
C VAL A 184 -14.86 18.08 26.64
N ARG A 185 -14.98 18.51 25.38
CA ARG A 185 -15.06 17.64 24.22
C ARG A 185 -13.71 17.64 23.50
N PHE A 186 -13.18 16.45 23.23
CA PHE A 186 -12.03 16.26 22.36
C PHE A 186 -12.51 15.67 21.04
N GLU A 187 -12.16 16.32 19.94
CA GLU A 187 -12.41 15.84 18.59
C GLU A 187 -11.07 15.47 17.95
N VAL A 188 -10.92 14.21 17.57
CA VAL A 188 -9.71 13.69 16.93
C VAL A 188 -10.07 13.25 15.52
N THR A 189 -9.40 13.84 14.52
CA THR A 189 -9.59 13.52 13.11
C THR A 189 -8.35 12.80 12.59
N VAL A 190 -8.56 11.61 12.03
CA VAL A 190 -7.53 10.88 11.29
C VAL A 190 -7.81 11.05 9.81
N SER A 191 -6.83 11.56 9.08
CA SER A 191 -6.94 11.82 7.64
C SER A 191 -5.82 11.13 6.89
N GLN A 192 -6.13 10.55 5.73
CA GLN A 192 -5.14 10.06 4.79
C GLN A 192 -4.71 11.21 3.88
N ARG A 193 -3.40 11.42 3.77
CA ARG A 193 -2.81 12.31 2.78
C ARG A 193 -2.42 11.47 1.55
N GLY A 194 -2.51 12.05 0.36
CA GLY A 194 -2.14 11.35 -0.88
C GLY A 194 -3.26 10.52 -1.51
N PRO A 195 -2.92 9.62 -2.45
CA PRO A 195 -3.90 8.83 -3.21
C PRO A 195 -4.76 7.97 -2.28
N VAL A 196 -6.08 7.98 -2.50
CA VAL A 196 -7.02 7.15 -1.74
C VAL A 196 -6.78 5.68 -2.07
N LEU A 197 -6.71 4.83 -1.06
CA LEU A 197 -6.57 3.39 -1.24
C LEU A 197 -7.82 2.84 -1.92
N LYS A 198 -7.64 2.02 -2.96
CA LYS A 198 -8.75 1.31 -3.62
C LYS A 198 -9.29 0.16 -2.76
N THR A 199 -8.48 -0.33 -1.83
CA THR A 199 -8.82 -1.44 -0.95
C THR A 199 -8.96 -0.97 0.50
N PRO A 200 -9.98 -1.44 1.23
CA PRO A 200 -10.18 -1.06 2.62
C PRO A 200 -9.09 -1.68 3.50
N GLY A 201 -8.37 -0.84 4.23
CA GLY A 201 -7.46 -1.26 5.30
C GLY A 201 -8.08 -1.11 6.69
N SER A 202 -7.48 -1.75 7.69
CA SER A 202 -7.79 -1.48 9.09
C SER A 202 -6.72 -0.56 9.69
N ALA A 203 -7.17 0.42 10.47
CA ALA A 203 -6.30 1.29 11.24
C ALA A 203 -6.81 1.32 12.68
N ALA A 204 -5.90 1.33 13.64
CA ALA A 204 -6.21 1.49 15.06
C ALA A 204 -5.70 2.85 15.54
N LEU A 205 -6.53 3.57 16.28
CA LEU A 205 -6.15 4.80 16.95
C LEU A 205 -6.00 4.53 18.45
N THR A 206 -4.82 4.77 19.00
CA THR A 206 -4.57 4.69 20.44
C THR A 206 -4.46 6.11 21.00
N VAL A 207 -5.37 6.45 21.92
CA VAL A 207 -5.37 7.75 22.60
C VAL A 207 -4.90 7.56 24.04
N GLN A 208 -3.81 8.22 24.40
CA GLN A 208 -3.37 8.28 25.79
C GLN A 208 -4.22 9.30 26.54
N TRP A 209 -5.01 8.84 27.51
CA TRP A 209 -5.96 9.67 28.22
C TRP A 209 -5.46 10.02 29.63
N PRO A 210 -5.33 11.31 29.99
CA PRO A 210 -4.82 11.71 31.29
C PRO A 210 -5.93 11.65 32.35
N LEU A 211 -6.21 10.44 32.85
CA LEU A 211 -7.25 10.18 33.83
C LEU A 211 -6.93 10.79 35.20
N GLU A 212 -5.69 10.64 35.67
CA GLU A 212 -5.27 11.00 37.03
C GLU A 212 -3.95 11.76 37.05
N LEU A 213 -3.80 12.61 38.07
CA LEU A 213 -2.54 13.24 38.45
C LEU A 213 -1.67 12.26 39.26
N PRO A 214 -0.35 12.50 39.38
CA PRO A 214 0.55 11.66 40.18
C PRO A 214 0.16 11.50 41.66
N ASN A 215 -0.70 12.37 42.18
CA ASN A 215 -1.22 12.32 43.55
C ASN A 215 -2.53 11.52 43.69
N GLY A 216 -2.96 10.81 42.64
CA GLY A 216 -4.19 10.00 42.61
C GLY A 216 -5.48 10.82 42.49
N LYS A 217 -5.41 12.12 42.23
CA LYS A 217 -6.60 12.94 41.96
C LYS A 217 -6.95 12.87 40.48
N TRP A 218 -8.24 12.76 40.17
CA TRP A 218 -8.70 12.78 38.78
C TRP A 218 -8.41 14.11 38.09
N LEU A 219 -8.06 14.02 36.81
CA LEU A 219 -7.87 15.16 35.93
C LEU A 219 -8.98 15.20 34.87
N LEU A 220 -9.06 14.20 33.98
CA LEU A 220 -10.10 14.10 32.97
C LEU A 220 -10.83 12.76 33.06
N TYR A 221 -12.11 12.78 33.44
CA TYR A 221 -12.94 11.58 33.45
C TYR A 221 -13.60 11.35 32.07
N PRO A 222 -13.40 10.20 31.40
CA PRO A 222 -14.01 9.93 30.10
C PRO A 222 -15.48 9.55 30.26
N LEU A 223 -16.40 10.41 29.80
CA LEU A 223 -17.86 10.19 29.89
C LEU A 223 -18.44 9.41 28.71
N SER A 224 -18.05 9.77 27.50
CA SER A 224 -18.46 9.09 26.27
C SER A 224 -17.28 9.07 25.30
N LEU A 225 -17.19 8.00 24.52
CA LEU A 225 -16.19 7.83 23.47
C LEU A 225 -16.90 7.20 22.27
N GLU A 226 -16.90 7.93 21.15
CA GLU A 226 -17.55 7.53 19.91
C GLU A 226 -16.53 7.61 18.77
N LEU A 227 -16.44 6.57 17.95
CA LEU A 227 -15.53 6.51 16.81
C LEU A 227 -16.32 6.32 15.51
N GLY A 228 -16.14 7.23 14.55
CA GLY A 228 -16.76 7.13 13.23
C GLY A 228 -18.26 7.39 13.22
N THR A 229 -18.85 7.27 12.02
CA THR A 229 -20.28 7.43 11.78
C THR A 229 -20.75 6.30 10.84
N PRO A 230 -21.57 5.34 11.31
CA PRO A 230 -22.13 5.21 12.66
C PRO A 230 -21.07 4.89 13.74
N PRO A 231 -21.35 5.15 15.02
CA PRO A 231 -20.39 4.94 16.11
C PRO A 231 -19.96 3.48 16.25
N VAL A 232 -18.65 3.25 16.31
CA VAL A 232 -18.02 1.96 16.57
C VAL A 232 -17.60 1.90 18.04
N PRO A 233 -17.79 0.76 18.74
CA PRO A 233 -17.38 0.63 20.13
C PRO A 233 -15.86 0.69 20.28
N CYS A 234 -15.40 1.55 21.19
CA CYS A 234 -14.00 1.64 21.61
C CYS A 234 -13.74 0.76 22.85
N SER A 235 -12.48 0.35 23.04
CA SER A 235 -12.03 -0.40 24.22
C SER A 235 -10.85 0.31 24.90
N PRO A 236 -10.84 0.46 26.24
CA PRO A 236 -11.91 0.11 27.18
C PRO A 236 -13.14 1.03 27.06
N PRO A 237 -14.32 0.63 27.57
CA PRO A 237 -15.51 1.48 27.55
C PRO A 237 -15.33 2.75 28.40
N ALA A 238 -15.88 3.86 27.92
CA ALA A 238 -15.97 5.10 28.69
C ALA A 238 -16.94 4.94 29.88
N ASN A 239 -16.86 5.88 30.82
CA ASN A 239 -17.70 5.96 32.01
C ASN A 239 -17.66 4.71 32.92
N PRO A 240 -16.49 4.30 33.43
CA PRO A 240 -16.34 3.10 34.26
C PRO A 240 -17.21 3.13 35.53
N LEU A 241 -17.45 4.31 36.12
CA LEU A 241 -18.29 4.47 37.32
C LEU A 241 -19.79 4.54 37.01
N ARG A 242 -20.18 4.45 35.74
CA ARG A 242 -21.59 4.48 35.30
C ARG A 242 -22.32 5.72 35.82
N LEU A 243 -21.66 6.87 35.78
CA LEU A 243 -22.23 8.15 36.17
C LEU A 243 -23.46 8.45 35.33
N THR A 244 -24.49 9.00 35.97
CA THR A 244 -25.69 9.43 35.25
C THR A 244 -25.36 10.71 34.48
N MET A 245 -25.45 10.63 33.15
CA MET A 245 -25.26 11.77 32.26
C MET A 245 -26.51 12.65 32.30
N VAL A 246 -26.31 13.97 32.36
CA VAL A 246 -27.42 14.90 32.18
C VAL A 246 -27.71 14.92 30.69
N ARG A 247 -28.87 14.40 30.26
CA ARG A 247 -29.31 14.61 28.88
C ARG A 247 -29.31 16.11 28.63
N PHE A 248 -28.55 16.58 27.64
CA PHE A 248 -28.82 17.86 27.01
C PHE A 248 -30.19 17.75 26.34
N GLY A 249 -31.24 17.90 27.14
CA GLY A 249 -32.59 18.09 26.65
C GLY A 249 -32.61 19.42 25.93
N GLY A 250 -32.94 19.39 24.64
CA GLY A 250 -33.56 20.55 24.01
C GLY A 250 -34.73 20.96 24.90
N GLY A 251 -34.58 22.09 25.59
CA GLY A 251 -35.64 22.65 26.41
C GLY A 251 -36.76 23.17 25.49
N PRO A 252 -38.03 22.85 25.77
CA PRO A 252 -39.16 23.43 25.08
C PRO A 252 -39.34 24.87 25.55
N GLY A 253 -39.12 25.84 24.67
CA GLY A 253 -39.47 27.24 24.91
C GLY A 253 -40.97 27.45 24.73
N GLY A 254 -41.72 27.32 25.83
CA GLY A 254 -43.10 27.79 25.97
C GLY A 254 -43.21 29.33 26.03
N PRO A 255 -44.44 29.87 26.13
CA PRO A 255 -44.90 31.08 25.44
C PRO A 255 -44.88 32.37 26.28
N GLY A 256 -44.99 33.52 25.58
CA GLY A 256 -45.26 34.86 26.11
C GLY A 256 -44.42 35.90 25.36
N GLY A 257 -44.94 36.99 24.81
CA GLY A 257 -46.22 37.68 24.97
C GLY A 257 -45.93 39.19 24.88
N LEU A 258 -46.77 39.90 24.10
CA LEU A 258 -46.75 41.32 23.71
C LEU A 258 -45.81 41.69 22.56
#